data_AF-A0A817PRH6-F1
#
_entry.id   AF-A0A817PRH6-F1
#
_cell.length_a   1.000
_cell.length_b   1.000
_cell.length_c   1.000
_cell.angle_alpha   90.00
_cell.angle_beta   90.00
_cell.angle_gamma   90.00
#
_symmetry.space_group_name_H-M   'P 1'
#
loop_
_entity.id
_entity.type
_entity.pdbx_description
1 polymer ?
#
loop_
_entity_poly.entity_id
_entity_poly.type
_entity_poly.pdbx_seq_one_letter_code
_entity_poly.pdbx_strand_id
1 'polypeptide(L)' 'KSLFEHQGHLYTVNKQSGGKVIWCCRNSRHGQCRGRLHTINNQVIQKIGDHNHEPNSSTG' A
#
# COMPACT_ATOMS: atom_id res chain seq x y z
N LYS A 1 -8.06 -3.69 -11.29
CA LYS A 1 -7.80 -3.04 -9.98
C LYS A 1 -6.33 -2.64 -9.95
N SER A 2 -6.01 -1.36 -9.78
CA SER A 2 -4.61 -0.91 -9.70
C SER A 2 -3.99 -1.38 -8.37
N LEU A 3 -2.90 -2.13 -8.46
CA LEU A 3 -2.11 -2.61 -7.32
C LEU A 3 -0.74 -1.94 -7.36
N PHE A 4 -0.22 -1.57 -6.19
CA PHE A 4 1.13 -1.06 -6.02
C PHE A 4 1.90 -1.99 -5.11
N GLU A 5 3.06 -2.48 -5.55
CA GLU A 5 3.95 -3.27 -4.73
C GLU A 5 5.02 -2.37 -4.13
N HIS A 6 5.23 -2.48 -2.81
CA HIS A 6 6.34 -1.81 -2.13
C HIS A 6 6.85 -2.67 -0.99
N GLN A 7 8.16 -2.96 -0.99
CA GLN A 7 8.80 -3.75 0.06
C GLN A 7 8.08 -5.10 0.30
N GLY A 8 7.66 -5.78 -0.78
CA GLY A 8 6.93 -7.05 -0.73
C GLY A 8 5.48 -6.95 -0.26
N HIS A 9 4.96 -5.76 0.04
CA HIS A 9 3.56 -5.56 0.43
C HIS A 9 2.74 -5.04 -0.74
N LEU A 10 1.54 -5.59 -0.91
CA LEU A 10 0.59 -5.14 -1.93
C LEU A 10 -0.35 -4.09 -1.37
N TYR A 11 -0.52 -3.01 -2.11
CA TYR A 11 -1.42 -1.93 -1.76
C TYR A 11 -2.47 -1.72 -2.84
N THR A 12 -3.66 -1.33 -2.39
CA THR A 12 -4.79 -0.95 -3.25
C THR A 12 -5.07 0.54 -3.12
N VAL A 13 -5.50 1.17 -4.22
CA VAL A 13 -5.87 2.59 -4.21
C VAL A 13 -7.04 2.82 -3.26
N ASN A 14 -6.85 3.73 -2.30
CA ASN A 14 -7.88 4.20 -1.39
C ASN A 14 -8.43 5.57 -1.82
N LYS A 15 -7.55 6.50 -2.23
CA LYS A 15 -7.95 7.82 -2.74
C LYS A 15 -6.91 8.34 -3.72
N GLN A 16 -7.33 9.04 -4.76
CA GLN A 16 -6.44 9.72 -5.70
C GLN A 16 -6.90 11.17 -5.88
N SER A 17 -5.98 12.13 -5.80
CA SER A 17 -6.26 13.56 -6.02
C SER A 17 -5.00 14.30 -6.45
N GLY A 18 -5.07 15.08 -7.52
CA GLY A 18 -4.00 16.00 -7.94
C GLY A 18 -2.61 15.35 -8.09
N GLY A 19 -2.53 14.13 -8.64
CA GLY A 19 -1.28 13.38 -8.80
C GLY A 19 -0.81 12.63 -7.54
N LYS A 20 -1.41 12.90 -6.37
CA LYS A 20 -1.22 12.14 -5.14
C LYS A 20 -2.16 10.94 -5.10
N VAL A 21 -1.63 9.77 -4.79
CA VAL A 21 -2.39 8.54 -4.56
C VAL A 21 -2.14 8.06 -3.13
N ILE A 22 -3.22 7.85 -2.40
CA ILE A 22 -3.22 7.23 -1.08
C ILE A 22 -3.59 5.77 -1.28
N TRP A 23 -2.70 4.89 -0.86
CA TRP A 23 -2.86 3.46 -0.91
C TRP A 23 -3.05 2.88 0.50
N CYS A 24 -3.88 1.85 0.60
CA CYS A 24 -4.02 1.04 1.80
C CYS A 24 -3.54 -0.37 1.50
N CYS A 25 -2.88 -1.02 2.46
CA CYS A 25 -2.46 -2.40 2.34
C CYS A 25 -3.67 -3.28 1.96
N ARG A 26 -3.46 -4.23 1.06
CA ARG A 26 -4.50 -5.16 0.60
C ARG A 26 -5.15 -5.90 1.77
N ASN A 27 -4.38 -6.25 2.80
CA ASN A 27 -4.84 -6.95 4.00
C ASN A 27 -5.60 -6.02 4.98
N SER A 28 -5.70 -4.72 4.68
CA SER A 28 -6.47 -3.77 5.48
C SER A 28 -7.98 -4.03 5.42
N ARG A 29 -8.49 -4.56 4.29
CA ARG A 29 -9.91 -4.91 4.11
C ARG A 29 -10.42 -5.95 5.10
N HIS A 30 -9.54 -6.79 5.63
CA HIS A 30 -9.88 -7.81 6.62
C HIS A 30 -9.64 -7.32 8.07
N GLY A 31 -9.41 -6.01 8.26
CA GLY A 31 -9.11 -5.43 9.57
C GLY A 31 -7.73 -5.80 10.12
N GLN A 32 -6.94 -6.57 9.36
CA GLN A 32 -5.66 -7.08 9.82
C GLN A 32 -4.60 -5.99 9.69
N CYS A 33 -4.41 -5.38 8.52
CA CYS A 33 -3.29 -4.46 8.32
C CYS A 33 -3.65 -2.97 8.39
N ARG A 34 -2.79 -2.17 9.04
CA ARG A 34 -2.90 -0.70 9.12
C ARG A 34 -1.91 0.03 8.21
N GLY A 35 -1.09 -0.70 7.47
CA GLY A 35 -0.12 -0.14 6.53
C GLY A 35 -0.79 0.68 5.42
N ARG A 36 -0.32 1.91 5.23
CA ARG A 36 -0.71 2.85 4.18
C ARG A 36 0.51 3.43 3.51
N LEU A 37 0.35 3.83 2.26
CA LEU A 37 1.41 4.39 1.43
C LEU A 37 0.86 5.61 0.69
N HIS A 38 1.63 6.69 0.61
CA HIS A 38 1.31 7.82 -0.25
C HIS A 38 2.33 7.90 -1.38
N THR A 39 1.85 8.08 -2.60
CA THR A 39 2.69 8.33 -3.77
C THR A 39 2.29 9.63 -4.45
N ILE A 40 3.25 10.31 -5.07
CA ILE A 40 3.00 11.42 -6.00
C ILE A 40 3.77 11.10 -7.29
N ASN A 41 3.11 11.15 -8.45
CA ASN A 41 3.73 10.82 -9.74
C ASN A 41 4.49 9.47 -9.71
N ASN A 42 3.85 8.44 -9.14
CA ASN A 42 4.41 7.09 -8.93
C ASN A 42 5.63 7.00 -7.98
N GLN A 43 6.05 8.08 -7.33
CA GLN A 43 7.11 8.05 -6.32
C GLN A 43 6.53 7.96 -4.91
N VAL A 44 7.08 7.08 -4.08
CA VAL A 44 6.70 6.96 -2.66
C VAL A 44 7.18 8.18 -1.90
N ILE A 45 6.25 8.92 -1.31
CA ILE A 45 6.55 10.10 -0.50
C ILE A 45 6.36 9.85 1.00
N GLN A 46 5.54 8.86 1.38
CA GLN A 46 5.24 8.60 2.78
C GLN A 46 4.77 7.15 3.00
N LYS A 47 5.22 6.56 4.10
CA LYS A 47 4.77 5.26 4.64
C LYS A 47 4.12 5.51 6.00
N ILE A 48 2.95 4.94 6.26
CA ILE A 48 2.18 5.18 7.49
C ILE A 48 1.66 3.86 8.03
N GLY A 49 1.87 3.64 9.33
CA GLY A 49 1.40 2.44 10.02
C GLY A 49 2.25 1.20 9.67
N ASP A 50 2.35 0.32 10.66
CA ASP A 50 3.09 -0.93 10.53
C ASP A 50 2.23 -2.01 9.87
N HIS A 51 2.91 -2.90 9.16
CA HIS A 51 2.33 -4.15 8.70
C HIS A 51 2.42 -5.17 9.83
N ASN A 52 1.32 -5.88 10.09
CA ASN A 52 1.25 -6.94 11.10
C ASN A 52 1.17 -8.33 10.47
N HIS A 53 1.62 -8.45 9.24
CA HIS A 53 1.65 -9.68 8.48
C HIS A 53 2.93 -9.68 7.64
N GLU A 54 3.31 -10.87 7.19
CA GLU A 54 4.42 -11.04 6.29
C GLU A 54 4.13 -10.43 4.90
N PRO A 55 5.17 -10.02 4.16
CA PRO A 55 5.00 -9.55 2.79
C PRO A 55 4.24 -10.57 1.93
N ASN A 56 3.44 -10.06 0.99
CA ASN A 56 2.60 -10.87 0.11
C ASN A 56 3.43 -11.64 -0.92
N SER A 57 4.65 -11.17 -1.21
CA SER A 57 5.54 -11.84 -2.14
C SER A 57 6.24 -12.99 -1.43
N SER A 58 5.67 -14.18 -1.64
CA SER A 58 6.45 -15.39 -1.88
C SER A 58 7.55 -15.01 -2.87
N THR A 59 8.80 -14.96 -2.40
CA THR A 59 9.93 -14.90 -3.32
C THR A 59 10.11 -16.33 -3.82
N GLY A 60 9.67 -16.59 -5.05
CA GLY A 60 9.90 -17.81 -5.81
C GLY A 60 10.10 -17.43 -7.26
#